data_AF-A0A8S3W1X3-F1
#
_entry.id   AF-A0A8S3W1X3-F1
#
_cell.length_a   1.000
_cell.length_b   1.000
_cell.length_c   1.000
_cell.angle_alpha   90.00
_cell.angle_beta   90.00
_cell.angle_gamma   90.00
#
_symmetry.space_group_name_H-M   'P 1'
#
loop_
_entity.id
_entity.type
_entity.pdbx_description
1 polymer ?
#
loop_
_entity_poly.entity_id
_entity_poly.type
_entity_poly.pdbx_seq_one_letter_code
_entity_poly.pdbx_strand_id
1 'polypeptide(L)'
;MTIRNTPAVVRVPNFVAASDPESYYYSLLIQYMPYRNGAELLGEFNSARDAFLANEESLSQTNAYLKIYRERDRQLENAFAQVHAFQILEHAEPMELDHEKMFLICQ
;
A
#
# COMPACT_ATOMS: atom_id res chain seq x y z
N MET A 1 3.13 -35.08 -13.10
CA MET A 1 2.57 -34.00 -12.25
C MET A 1 2.97 -34.28 -10.82
N THR A 2 3.78 -33.42 -10.21
CA THR A 2 4.27 -33.60 -8.83
C THR A 2 3.31 -32.89 -7.87
N ILE A 3 2.59 -33.65 -7.06
CA ILE A 3 1.65 -33.11 -6.07
C ILE A 3 2.47 -32.51 -4.92
N ARG A 4 2.25 -31.21 -4.64
CA ARG A 4 2.88 -30.53 -3.49
C ARG A 4 2.04 -30.80 -2.24
N ASN A 5 2.66 -31.30 -1.18
CA ASN A 5 2.03 -31.50 0.14
C ASN A 5 1.95 -30.21 0.98
N THR A 6 2.49 -29.10 0.48
CA THR A 6 2.47 -27.80 1.15
C THR A 6 1.35 -26.94 0.55
N PRO A 7 0.44 -26.37 1.37
CA PRO A 7 -0.61 -25.50 0.86
C PRO A 7 0.01 -24.26 0.19
N ALA A 8 -0.48 -23.92 -1.00
CA ALA A 8 -0.09 -22.68 -1.67
C ALA A 8 -0.76 -21.50 -0.94
N VAL A 9 0.05 -20.62 -0.34
CA VAL A 9 -0.44 -19.38 0.28
C VAL A 9 -0.20 -18.25 -0.71
N VAL A 10 -1.28 -17.65 -1.22
CA VAL A 10 -1.19 -16.42 -2.01
C VAL A 10 -0.81 -15.29 -1.06
N ARG A 11 0.43 -14.80 -1.18
CA ARG A 11 0.94 -13.72 -0.33
C ARG A 11 0.66 -12.33 -0.89
N VAL A 12 0.50 -12.22 -2.21
CA VAL A 12 0.34 -10.94 -2.92
C VAL A 12 -0.62 -11.13 -4.09
N PRO A 13 -1.56 -10.21 -4.34
CA PRO A 13 -2.34 -10.16 -5.57
C PRO A 13 -1.44 -10.05 -6.81
N ASN A 14 -1.63 -10.90 -7.80
CA ASN A 14 -0.97 -10.77 -9.12
C ASN A 14 -1.69 -9.78 -10.05
N PHE A 15 -2.81 -9.23 -9.60
CA PHE A 15 -3.66 -8.32 -10.35
C PHE A 15 -3.42 -6.89 -9.90
N VAL A 16 -3.69 -5.93 -10.77
CA VAL A 16 -3.61 -4.50 -10.48
C VAL A 16 -5.01 -3.92 -10.53
N ALA A 17 -5.42 -3.20 -9.49
CA ALA A 17 -6.78 -2.65 -9.39
C ALA A 17 -7.18 -1.77 -10.59
N ALA A 18 -6.23 -1.07 -11.21
CA ALA A 18 -6.47 -0.24 -12.39
C ALA A 18 -6.68 -1.03 -13.68
N SER A 19 -6.16 -2.27 -13.77
CA SER A 19 -6.24 -3.11 -14.97
C SER A 19 -7.33 -4.16 -14.86
N ASP A 20 -7.44 -4.82 -13.71
CA ASP A 20 -8.44 -5.85 -13.43
C ASP A 20 -8.94 -5.72 -11.98
N PRO A 21 -9.91 -4.83 -11.73
CA PRO A 21 -10.40 -4.54 -10.38
C PRO A 21 -11.10 -5.74 -9.74
N GLU A 22 -11.90 -6.49 -10.50
CA GLU A 22 -12.66 -7.63 -9.96
C GLU A 22 -11.73 -8.72 -9.44
N SER A 23 -10.77 -9.16 -10.26
CA SER A 23 -9.80 -10.18 -9.85
C SER A 23 -8.92 -9.70 -8.70
N TYR A 24 -8.58 -8.39 -8.67
CA TYR A 24 -7.84 -7.78 -7.58
C TYR A 24 -8.58 -7.89 -6.24
N TYR A 25 -9.82 -7.38 -6.15
CA TYR A 25 -10.59 -7.42 -4.90
C TYR A 25 -10.97 -8.85 -4.50
N TYR A 26 -11.27 -9.72 -5.46
CA TYR A 26 -11.53 -11.13 -5.20
C TYR A 26 -10.31 -11.83 -4.57
N SER A 27 -9.09 -11.54 -5.06
CA SER A 27 -7.87 -12.10 -4.48
C SER A 27 -7.62 -11.63 -3.04
N LEU A 28 -7.97 -10.39 -2.71
CA LEU A 28 -7.87 -9.86 -1.35
C LEU A 28 -8.87 -10.53 -0.41
N LEU A 29 -10.11 -10.72 -0.86
CA LEU A 29 -11.12 -11.44 -0.09
C LEU A 29 -10.66 -12.87 0.28
N ILE A 30 -10.08 -13.61 -0.68
CA ILE A 30 -9.49 -14.94 -0.42
C ILE A 30 -8.36 -14.86 0.61
N GLN A 31 -7.50 -13.84 0.51
CA GLN A 31 -6.32 -13.74 1.36
C GLN A 31 -6.66 -13.43 2.82
N TYR A 32 -7.72 -12.65 3.05
CA TYR A 32 -8.02 -12.08 4.36
C TYR A 32 -9.28 -12.64 5.02
N MET A 33 -10.06 -13.47 4.33
CA MET A 33 -11.25 -14.10 4.89
C MET A 33 -11.13 -15.63 4.90
N PRO A 34 -11.41 -16.29 6.05
CA PRO A 34 -11.33 -17.74 6.18
C PRO A 34 -12.60 -18.41 5.64
N TYR A 35 -12.75 -18.50 4.32
CA TYR A 35 -13.90 -19.20 3.71
C TYR A 35 -13.58 -20.62 3.27
N ARG A 36 -14.64 -21.45 3.15
CA ARG A 36 -14.55 -22.85 2.69
C ARG A 36 -14.81 -23.01 1.20
N ASN A 37 -15.52 -22.08 0.54
CA ASN A 37 -15.80 -22.12 -0.90
C ASN A 37 -15.88 -20.72 -1.54
N GLY A 38 -15.80 -20.64 -2.87
CA GLY A 38 -15.82 -19.37 -3.62
C GLY A 38 -17.18 -18.69 -3.76
N ALA A 39 -18.29 -19.41 -3.57
CA ALA A 39 -19.64 -18.83 -3.62
C ALA A 39 -19.97 -18.01 -2.36
N GLU A 40 -19.46 -18.44 -1.20
CA GLU A 40 -19.55 -17.70 0.07
C GLU A 40 -18.74 -16.39 0.04
N LEU A 41 -17.72 -16.31 -0.82
CA LEU A 41 -16.82 -15.17 -0.90
C LEU A 41 -17.50 -13.90 -1.43
N LEU A 42 -18.41 -14.08 -2.39
CA LEU A 42 -19.21 -13.00 -2.97
C LEU A 42 -20.58 -12.88 -2.30
N GLY A 43 -21.11 -13.96 -1.72
CA GLY A 43 -22.39 -13.96 -1.02
C GLY A 43 -23.53 -13.51 -1.95
N GLU A 44 -24.20 -12.42 -1.58
CA GLU A 44 -25.29 -11.81 -2.36
C GLU A 44 -24.80 -10.70 -3.31
N PHE A 45 -23.51 -10.40 -3.33
CA PHE A 45 -22.94 -9.32 -4.13
C PHE A 45 -22.61 -9.78 -5.55
N ASN A 46 -22.94 -8.95 -6.53
CA ASN A 46 -22.66 -9.20 -7.95
C ASN A 46 -21.21 -8.86 -8.36
N SER A 47 -20.45 -8.23 -7.47
CA SER A 47 -19.07 -7.78 -7.69
C SER A 47 -18.21 -8.09 -6.46
N ALA A 48 -16.96 -8.51 -6.71
CA ALA A 48 -15.97 -8.71 -5.67
C ALA A 48 -15.59 -7.40 -4.98
N ARG A 49 -15.69 -6.27 -5.69
CA ARG A 49 -15.46 -4.95 -5.11
C ARG A 49 -16.53 -4.62 -4.07
N ASP A 50 -17.78 -4.86 -4.39
CA ASP A 50 -18.91 -4.58 -3.49
C ASP A 50 -18.85 -5.49 -2.27
N ALA A 51 -18.56 -6.78 -2.47
CA ALA A 51 -18.31 -7.72 -1.38
C ALA A 51 -17.13 -7.29 -0.49
N PHE A 52 -16.03 -6.79 -1.08
CA PHE A 52 -14.88 -6.30 -0.33
C PHE A 52 -15.21 -5.08 0.52
N LEU A 53 -15.97 -4.13 -0.02
CA LEU A 53 -16.42 -2.94 0.72
C LEU A 53 -17.38 -3.32 1.86
N ALA A 54 -18.34 -4.20 1.60
CA ALA A 54 -19.31 -4.64 2.61
C ALA A 54 -18.65 -5.38 3.79
N ASN A 55 -17.50 -6.00 3.57
CA ASN A 55 -16.75 -6.74 4.59
C ASN A 55 -15.61 -5.94 5.22
N GLU A 56 -15.49 -4.62 4.97
CA GLU A 56 -14.37 -3.79 5.45
C GLU A 56 -14.14 -3.93 6.96
N GLU A 57 -15.21 -3.81 7.76
CA GLU A 57 -15.11 -3.91 9.21
C GLU A 57 -14.63 -5.29 9.64
N SER A 58 -15.19 -6.36 9.07
CA SER A 58 -14.81 -7.75 9.35
C SER A 58 -13.35 -8.01 8.97
N LEU A 59 -12.93 -7.56 7.79
CA LEU A 59 -11.55 -7.65 7.30
C LEU A 59 -10.57 -6.91 8.22
N SER A 60 -10.97 -5.74 8.73
CA SER A 60 -10.14 -4.95 9.65
C SER A 60 -9.95 -5.60 11.02
N GLN A 61 -10.98 -6.32 11.50
CA GLN A 61 -11.00 -6.94 12.83
C GLN A 61 -10.38 -8.34 12.85
N THR A 62 -10.45 -9.07 11.75
CA THR A 62 -9.98 -10.47 11.65
C THR A 62 -8.47 -10.60 11.85
N ASN A 63 -7.70 -9.53 11.61
CA ASN A 63 -6.26 -9.59 11.70
C ASN A 63 -5.67 -8.39 12.47
N ALA A 64 -5.65 -8.50 13.80
CA ALA A 64 -5.00 -7.50 14.66
C ALA A 64 -3.52 -7.25 14.30
N TYR A 65 -2.84 -8.26 13.74
CA TYR A 65 -1.45 -8.13 13.29
C TYR A 65 -1.31 -7.31 12.01
N LEU A 66 -2.30 -7.31 11.13
CA LEU A 66 -2.29 -6.50 9.89
C LEU A 66 -2.15 -5.00 10.20
N LYS A 67 -2.86 -4.51 11.23
CA LYS A 67 -2.76 -3.11 11.65
C LYS A 67 -1.35 -2.79 12.18
N ILE A 68 -0.76 -3.72 12.93
CA ILE A 68 0.61 -3.59 13.45
C ILE A 68 1.63 -3.60 12.30
N TYR A 69 1.47 -4.48 11.31
CA TYR A 69 2.36 -4.53 10.15
C TYR A 69 2.26 -3.26 9.30
N ARG A 70 1.04 -2.79 8.99
CA ARG A 70 0.84 -1.53 8.26
C ARG A 70 1.47 -0.33 8.96
N GLU A 71 1.33 -0.25 10.28
CA GLU A 71 1.94 0.84 11.05
C GLU A 71 3.47 0.78 11.02
N ARG A 72 4.06 -0.42 11.09
CA ARG A 72 5.51 -0.62 10.97
C ARG A 72 6.03 -0.28 9.58
N ASP A 73 5.33 -0.69 8.54
CA ASP A 73 5.69 -0.37 7.16
C ASP A 73 5.65 1.14 6.93
N ARG A 74 4.63 1.84 7.46
CA ARG A 74 4.54 3.30 7.42
C ARG A 74 5.71 3.98 8.15
N GLN A 75 6.11 3.46 9.31
CA GLN A 75 7.28 3.98 10.04
C GLN A 75 8.56 3.82 9.21
N LEU A 76 8.72 2.71 8.50
CA LEU A 76 9.86 2.46 7.64
C LEU A 76 9.88 3.42 6.44
N GLU A 77 8.74 3.61 5.76
CA GLU A 77 8.61 4.59 4.66
C GLU A 77 8.94 6.01 5.12
N ASN A 78 8.45 6.42 6.29
CA ASN A 78 8.76 7.73 6.86
C ASN A 78 10.26 7.89 7.17
N ALA A 79 10.91 6.84 7.69
CA ALA A 79 12.34 6.88 7.96
C ALA A 79 13.14 7.04 6.66
N PHE A 80 12.78 6.32 5.59
CA PHE A 80 13.39 6.52 4.28
C PHE A 80 13.19 7.95 3.77
N ALA A 81 11.98 8.48 3.83
CA ALA A 81 11.68 9.84 3.41
C ALA A 81 12.50 10.89 4.19
N GLN A 82 12.67 10.70 5.50
CA GLN A 82 13.49 11.57 6.34
C GLN A 82 14.96 11.52 5.93
N VAL A 83 15.54 10.32 5.76
CA VAL A 83 16.94 10.17 5.33
C VAL A 83 17.16 10.83 3.97
N HIS A 84 16.25 10.65 3.02
CA HIS A 84 16.33 11.32 1.72
C HIS A 84 16.23 12.84 1.84
N ALA A 85 15.34 13.36 2.69
CA ALA A 85 15.22 14.80 2.92
C ALA A 85 16.50 15.39 3.54
N PHE A 86 17.13 14.70 4.51
CA PHE A 86 18.41 15.13 5.09
C PHE A 86 19.54 15.13 4.06
N GLN A 87 19.62 14.11 3.20
CA GLN A 87 20.59 14.09 2.10
C GLN A 87 20.43 15.29 1.17
N ILE A 88 19.20 15.66 0.83
CA ILE A 88 18.93 16.85 0.00
C ILE A 88 19.40 18.13 0.70
N LEU A 89 19.17 18.27 2.01
CA LEU A 89 19.59 19.44 2.78
C LEU A 89 21.12 19.52 2.95
N GLU A 90 21.80 18.39 3.12
CA GLU A 90 23.27 18.34 3.22
C GLU A 90 23.97 18.63 1.90
N HIS A 91 23.33 18.31 0.76
CA HIS A 91 23.86 18.56 -0.58
C HIS A 91 23.35 19.88 -1.19
N ALA A 92 22.52 20.64 -0.47
CA ALA A 92 22.15 21.99 -0.86
C ALA A 92 23.33 22.92 -0.53
N GLU A 93 24.20 23.16 -1.51
CA GLU A 93 25.23 24.19 -1.39
C GLU A 93 24.59 25.53 -1.00
N PRO A 94 25.22 26.31 -0.10
CA PRO A 94 24.72 27.64 0.22
C PRO A 94 24.73 28.48 -1.05
N MET A 95 23.54 28.88 -1.49
CA MET A 95 23.39 29.83 -2.58
C MET A 95 24.09 31.13 -2.16
N GLU A 96 25.30 31.39 -2.67
CA GLU A 96 25.96 32.67 -2.47
C GLU A 96 25.05 33.76 -3.03
N LEU A 97 24.43 34.51 -2.12
CA LEU A 97 23.71 35.72 -2.45
C LEU A 97 24.75 36.75 -2.85
N ASP A 98 25.02 36.84 -4.15
CA ASP A 98 25.89 37.82 -4.76
C ASP A 98 25.37 39.24 -4.43
N HIS A 99 25.97 39.86 -3.43
CA HIS A 99 25.56 41.13 -2.84
C HIS A 99 25.77 42.34 -3.79
N GLU A 100 26.32 42.15 -4.98
CA GLU A 100 26.63 43.23 -5.92
C GLU A 100 25.41 43.76 -6.70
N LYS A 101 24.26 43.08 -6.69
CA LYS A 101 23.07 43.54 -7.45
C LYS A 101 22.12 44.47 -6.69
N MET A 102 22.35 44.74 -5.40
CA MET A 102 21.48 45.62 -4.60
C MET A 102 21.74 47.13 -4.81
N PHE A 103 22.81 47.53 -5.51
CA PHE A 103 23.13 48.94 -5.72
C PHE A 103 22.54 49.57 -7.01
N LEU A 104 21.92 48.80 -7.90
CA LEU A 104 21.40 49.33 -9.17
C LEU A 104 19.91 49.74 -9.17
N ILE A 105 19.22 49.67 -8.03
CA ILE A 105 17.77 50.01 -7.96
C ILE A 105 17.54 51.43 -7.38
N CYS A 106 18.58 52.14 -6.96
CA CYS A 106 18.49 53.51 -6.43
C CYS A 106 19.25 54.57 -7.26
N GLN A 107 19.16 54.51 -8.60
CA GLN A 107 19.51 55.66 -9.45
C GLN A 107 18.35 56.03 -10.38
#